data_AF-A0A9D5JT64-F1
#
_entry.id   AF-A0A9D5JT64-F1
#
_cell.length_a   1.000
_cell.length_b   1.000
_cell.length_c   1.000
_cell.angle_alpha   90.00
_cell.angle_beta   90.00
_cell.angle_gamma   90.00
#
_symmetry.space_group_name_H-M   'P 1'
#
loop_
_entity.id
_entity.type
_entity.pdbx_description
1 polymer ?
#
loop_
_entity_poly.entity_id
_entity_poly.type
_entity_poly.pdbx_seq_one_letter_code
_entity_poly.pdbx_strand_id
1 'polypeptide(L)' 'MQHLQKLYRSKLLHFSLVLLLILIGLPYAPAEMYRWQDPDGVIRYANTPPKDSSRVLEIIPTKRIPLVEDTNGVV' A
#
# COMPACT_ATOMS: atom_id res chain seq x y z
N MET A 1 20.77 -40.20 14.55
CA MET A 1 19.73 -39.53 13.74
C MET A 1 18.98 -38.40 14.45
N GLN A 2 18.70 -38.45 15.75
CA GLN A 2 17.89 -37.42 16.45
C GLN A 2 18.54 -36.03 16.57
N HIS A 3 19.87 -35.93 16.57
CA HIS A 3 20.59 -34.65 16.71
C HIS A 3 20.48 -33.76 15.45
N LEU A 4 20.37 -34.37 14.27
CA LEU A 4 20.23 -33.67 12.99
C LEU A 4 18.86 -32.98 12.88
N GLN A 5 17.79 -33.66 13.31
CA GLN A 5 16.43 -33.10 13.30
C GLN A 5 16.28 -31.87 14.21
N LYS A 6 16.93 -31.86 15.37
CA LYS A 6 16.91 -30.69 16.29
C LYS A 6 17.59 -29.47 15.66
N LEU A 7 18.68 -29.68 14.92
CA LEU A 7 19.41 -28.62 14.23
C LEU A 7 18.55 -28.00 13.11
N TYR A 8 17.88 -28.82 12.30
CA TYR A 8 16.98 -28.36 11.24
C TYR A 8 15.78 -27.57 11.77
N ARG A 9 15.17 -28.03 12.87
CA ARG A 9 14.06 -27.31 13.53
C ARG A 9 14.50 -25.95 14.06
N SER A 10 15.68 -25.86 14.66
CA SER A 10 16.24 -24.58 15.12
C SER A 10 16.46 -23.63 13.94
N LYS A 11 17.09 -24.09 12.86
CA LYS A 11 17.30 -23.27 11.65
C LYS A 11 15.98 -22.77 11.06
N LEU A 12 14.95 -23.62 11.00
CA LEU A 12 13.62 -23.25 10.49
C LEU A 12 12.97 -22.13 11.32
N LEU A 13 13.06 -22.20 12.65
CA LEU A 13 12.54 -21.16 13.54
C LEU A 13 13.26 -19.82 13.35
N HIS A 14 14.58 -19.84 13.18
CA HIS A 14 15.34 -18.61 12.92
C HIS A 14 14.96 -18.00 11.56
N PHE A 15 14.84 -18.81 10.51
CA PHE A 15 14.36 -18.33 9.21
C PHE A 15 12.94 -17.75 9.29
N SER A 16 12.04 -18.41 10.01
CA SER A 16 10.67 -17.92 10.23
C SER A 16 10.65 -16.59 10.98
N LEU A 17 11.50 -16.43 12.00
CA LEU A 17 11.58 -15.19 12.77
C LEU A 17 12.13 -14.04 11.94
N VAL A 18 13.20 -14.29 11.17
CA VAL A 18 13.76 -13.29 10.25
C VAL A 18 12.74 -12.90 9.19
N LEU A 19 12.01 -13.86 8.62
CA LEU A 19 10.95 -13.59 7.65
C LEU A 19 9.83 -12.73 8.27
N LEU A 20 9.41 -13.04 9.50
CA LEU A 20 8.39 -12.26 10.21
C LEU A 20 8.84 -10.80 10.42
N LEU A 21 10.09 -10.58 10.82
CA LEU A 21 10.65 -9.24 11.02
C LEU A 21 10.68 -8.43 9.72
N ILE A 22 10.99 -9.07 8.59
CA ILE A 22 10.96 -8.43 7.27
C ILE A 22 9.52 -8.02 6.92
N LEU A 23 8.54 -8.89 7.17
CA LEU A 23 7.14 -8.63 6.84
C LEU A 23 6.53 -7.48 7.67
N ILE A 24 6.95 -7.31 8.93
CA ILE A 24 6.53 -6.17 9.77
C ILE A 24 7.08 -4.85 9.25
N GLY A 25 8.27 -4.86 8.65
CA GLY A 25 8.94 -3.66 8.15
C GLY A 25 8.50 -3.19 6.76
N LEU A 26 7.60 -3.92 6.08
CA LEU A 26 7.12 -3.51 4.76
C LEU A 26 6.26 -2.24 4.88
N PRO A 27 6.68 -1.11 4.29
CA PRO A 27 5.87 0.09 4.30
C PRO A 27 4.56 -0.19 3.56
N TYR A 28 3.44 0.22 4.14
CA TYR A 28 2.16 0.26 3.44
C TYR A 28 2.30 1.20 2.24
N ALA A 29 2.30 0.67 1.03
CA ALA A 29 2.21 1.49 -0.17
C ALA A 29 0.85 2.18 -0.16
N PRO A 30 0.78 3.52 -0.01
CA PRO A 30 -0.51 4.20 -0.06
C PRO A 30 -1.12 3.95 -1.43
N ALA A 31 -2.41 3.57 -1.44
CA ALA A 31 -3.17 3.65 -2.68
C ALA A 31 -3.20 5.13 -3.10
N GLU A 32 -2.66 5.45 -4.26
CA GLU A 32 -2.75 6.77 -4.89
C GLU A 32 -3.74 6.66 -6.04
N MET A 33 -4.65 7.64 -6.16
CA MET A 33 -5.53 7.75 -7.31
C MET A 33 -5.10 8.94 -8.16
N TYR A 34 -4.65 8.66 -9.38
CA TYR A 34 -4.20 9.65 -10.34
C TYR A 34 -5.40 10.19 -11.11
N ARG A 35 -5.50 11.50 -11.21
CA ARG A 35 -6.46 12.21 -12.05
C ARG A 35 -5.72 12.99 -13.13
N TRP A 36 -6.10 12.78 -14.39
CA TRP A 36 -5.52 13.52 -15.52
C TRP A 36 -6.58 13.80 -16.58
N GLN A 37 -6.25 14.71 -17.49
CA GLN A 37 -7.05 15.00 -18.67
C GLN A 37 -6.37 14.42 -19.91
N ASP A 38 -7.11 13.66 -20.69
CA ASP A 38 -6.64 13.12 -21.97
C ASP A 38 -6.61 14.20 -23.07
N PRO A 39 -5.95 13.94 -24.21
CA PRO A 39 -5.97 14.83 -25.37
C PRO A 39 -7.38 15.16 -25.89
N ASP A 40 -8.33 14.25 -25.71
CA ASP A 40 -9.74 14.44 -26.07
C ASP A 40 -10.51 15.31 -25.04
N GLY A 41 -9.83 15.83 -24.03
CA GLY A 41 -10.41 16.67 -22.98
C GLY A 41 -11.13 15.91 -21.86
N VAL A 42 -11.16 14.57 -21.91
CA VAL A 42 -11.85 13.71 -20.93
C VAL A 42 -11.02 13.56 -19.65
N ILE A 43 -11.68 13.69 -18.49
CA ILE A 43 -11.05 13.43 -17.19
C ILE A 43 -11.06 11.93 -16.90
N ARG A 44 -9.89 11.37 -16.61
CA ARG A 44 -9.73 9.96 -16.22
C ARG A 44 -9.17 9.83 -14.82
N TYR A 45 -9.47 8.67 -14.22
CA TYR A 45 -9.04 8.26 -12.90
C TYR A 45 -8.46 6.85 -12.98
N ALA A 46 -7.28 6.63 -12.39
CA ALA A 46 -6.72 5.29 -12.22
C ALA A 46 -5.85 5.19 -10.99
N ASN A 47 -5.63 3.97 -10.51
CA ASN A 47 -4.69 3.64 -9.44
C ASN A 47 -3.24 3.47 -9.95
N THR A 48 -2.99 3.82 -11.21
CA THR A 48 -1.67 3.79 -11.85
C THR A 48 -1.48 5.10 -12.62
N PRO A 49 -0.23 5.57 -12.77
CA PRO A 49 0.05 6.80 -13.50
C PRO A 49 -0.34 6.64 -14.99
N PRO A 50 -0.70 7.74 -15.68
CA PRO A 50 -1.00 7.70 -17.10
C PRO A 50 0.20 7.18 -17.89
N LYS A 51 -0.05 6.40 -18.96
CA LYS A 51 1.01 5.79 -19.79
C LYS A 51 1.80 6.82 -20.61
N ASP A 52 1.20 7.98 -20.87
CA ASP A 52 1.73 9.02 -21.74
C ASP A 52 2.09 10.30 -20.96
N SER A 53 2.65 11.30 -21.65
CA SER A 53 2.94 12.64 -21.13
C SER A 53 1.70 13.45 -20.69
N SER A 54 0.56 12.79 -20.50
CA SER A 54 -0.68 13.38 -20.00
C SER A 54 -0.39 14.08 -18.69
N ARG A 55 -0.65 15.39 -18.64
CA ARG A 55 -0.36 16.20 -17.46
C ARG A 55 -1.26 15.71 -16.31
N VAL A 56 -0.65 15.05 -15.33
CA VAL A 56 -1.32 14.73 -14.06
C VAL A 56 -1.83 16.04 -13.48
N LEU A 57 -3.16 16.12 -13.32
CA LEU A 57 -3.81 17.30 -12.76
C LEU A 57 -3.72 17.27 -11.24
N GLU A 58 -3.87 16.08 -10.66
CA GLU A 58 -3.96 15.90 -9.22
C GLU A 58 -3.72 14.44 -8.84
N ILE A 59 -3.02 14.21 -7.74
CA ILE A 59 -2.94 12.91 -7.07
C ILE A 59 -3.87 13.00 -5.87
N ILE A 60 -4.95 12.21 -5.89
CA ILE A 60 -5.93 12.16 -4.82
C ILE A 60 -5.45 11.10 -3.83
N PRO A 61 -5.00 11.48 -2.62
CA PRO A 61 -4.61 10.51 -1.61
C PRO A 61 -5.86 9.76 -1.15
N THR A 62 -5.86 8.43 -1.29
CA THR A 62 -7.01 7.59 -0.85
C THR A 62 -7.05 7.39 0.67
N LYS A 63 -6.22 8.11 1.44
CA LYS A 63 -6.25 8.07 2.90
C LYS A 63 -7.62 8.59 3.35
N ARG A 64 -8.44 7.73 3.96
CA ARG A 64 -9.69 8.15 4.58
C ARG A 64 -9.38 9.26 5.57
N ILE A 65 -9.78 10.48 5.25
CA ILE A 65 -9.92 11.54 6.24
C ILE A 65 -11.06 11.04 7.14
N PRO A 66 -10.83 10.79 8.44
CA PRO A 66 -11.95 10.51 9.33
C PRO A 66 -12.88 11.71 9.24
N LEU A 67 -14.14 11.46 8.89
CA LEU A 67 -15.18 12.49 8.98
C LEU A 67 -15.14 12.96 10.44
N VAL A 68 -14.73 14.20 10.66
CA VAL A 68 -14.81 14.80 11.98
C VAL A 68 -16.29 14.99 12.22
N GLU A 69 -16.87 14.10 13.02
CA GLU A 69 -18.22 14.27 13.54
C GLU A 69 -18.22 15.61 14.27
N ASP A 70 -18.98 16.58 13.74
CA ASP A 70 -19.13 17.85 14.42
C ASP A 70 -19.80 17.59 15.78
N THR A 71 -19.62 18.51 16.73
CA THR A 71 -20.22 18.38 18.07
C THR A 71 -21.76 18.35 18.06
N ASN A 72 -22.38 18.46 16.89
CA ASN A 72 -23.82 18.54 16.67
C ASN A 72 -24.37 17.29 15.96
N GLY A 73 -23.54 16.28 15.66
CA GLY A 73 -23.96 15.00 15.11
C GLY A 73 -24.51 15.06 13.69
N VAL A 74 -24.07 16.01 12.86
CA VAL A 74 -24.44 16.06 11.44
C VAL A 74 -23.21 15.77 10.56
N VAL A 75 -23.33 14.75 9.71
CA VAL A 75 -22.39 14.44 8.62
C VAL A 75 -22.68 15.32 7.42
#